data_AF-A0A960PJW7-F1
#
_entry.id   AF-A0A960PJW7-F1
#
_cell.length_a   1.000
_cell.length_b   1.000
_cell.length_c   1.000
_cell.angle_alpha   90.00
_cell.angle_beta   90.00
_cell.angle_gamma   90.00
#
_symmetry.space_group_name_H-M   'P 1'
#
loop_
_entity.id
_entity.type
_entity.pdbx_description
1 polymer ?
#
loop_
_entity_poly.entity_id
_entity_poly.type
_entity_poly.pdbx_seq_one_letter_code
_entity_poly.pdbx_strand_id
1 'polypeptide(L)'
;FDRNNPQGRQIYFGIREHAMGAVMNGMAAHGGVIAVGGTFFVFSDYMRPAVRLAALSGHQVIYSWTHDSVGVGEDGPTHQPIEHLASLRAMPGLRVVRPADANETAAAWAQALEHQGPTALILSRQDLPVLPSTAGNEGTARGAYVLSEHGISEDALPDIVLVGTGSEVSVCVDAAEILSQSGIGARVVSMPCWEDFDQQDEQYQAEVLPGIVPTVAVEAGVSFGWDRWADETVAIDRFGASAPGSVVMAELGINAQNVANIARELIVEIDE
;
A
#
# COMPACT_ATOMS: atom_id res chain seq x y z
N PHE A 1 3.08 29.50 -7.58
CA PHE A 1 2.80 30.93 -7.70
C PHE A 1 3.48 31.66 -6.57
N ASP A 2 3.84 32.91 -6.80
CA ASP A 2 4.17 33.86 -5.74
C ASP A 2 3.44 35.19 -6.04
N ARG A 3 3.59 36.19 -5.17
CA ARG A 3 2.93 37.50 -5.33
C ARG A 3 3.20 38.14 -6.70
N ASN A 4 4.36 37.88 -7.29
CA ASN A 4 4.81 38.45 -8.56
C ASN A 4 4.55 37.50 -9.74
N ASN A 5 4.18 36.24 -9.50
CA ASN A 5 3.84 35.25 -10.51
C ASN A 5 2.62 34.39 -10.13
N PRO A 6 1.39 34.94 -10.23
CA PRO A 6 0.16 34.24 -9.86
C PRO A 6 -0.17 33.04 -10.77
N GLN A 7 0.43 32.93 -11.96
CA GLN A 7 0.21 31.82 -12.90
C GLN A 7 1.02 30.56 -12.57
N GLY A 8 1.98 30.64 -11.65
CA GLY A 8 2.83 29.49 -11.31
C GLY A 8 2.07 28.36 -10.63
N ARG A 9 2.33 27.11 -11.00
CA ARG A 9 1.58 25.93 -10.53
C ARG A 9 2.14 25.25 -9.27
N GLN A 10 3.28 25.72 -8.75
CA GLN A 10 3.90 25.18 -7.53
C GLN A 10 3.67 26.10 -6.32
N ILE A 11 3.26 25.53 -5.18
CA ILE A 11 3.09 26.26 -3.91
C ILE A 11 4.17 25.78 -2.93
N TYR A 12 4.84 26.72 -2.27
CA TYR A 12 5.79 26.42 -1.19
C TYR A 12 5.11 26.66 0.16
N PHE A 13 4.51 25.62 0.73
CA PHE A 13 3.77 25.70 1.98
C PHE A 13 4.67 25.91 3.22
N GLY A 14 5.94 25.51 3.13
CA GLY A 14 6.82 25.35 4.30
C GLY A 14 6.40 24.15 5.16
N ILE A 15 6.90 24.06 6.38
CA ILE A 15 6.58 22.99 7.36
C ILE A 15 5.21 23.30 7.98
N ARG A 16 4.14 23.05 7.22
CA ARG A 16 2.76 23.47 7.52
C ARG A 16 1.73 22.49 6.96
N GLU A 17 1.89 21.21 7.23
CA GLU A 17 1.07 20.11 6.68
C GLU A 17 -0.42 20.35 6.91
N HIS A 18 -0.82 20.75 8.13
CA HIS A 18 -2.21 21.04 8.45
C HIS A 18 -2.78 22.15 7.56
N ALA A 19 -2.07 23.27 7.44
CA ALA A 19 -2.51 24.39 6.62
C ALA A 19 -2.50 24.03 5.13
N MET A 20 -1.51 23.26 4.67
CA MET A 20 -1.45 22.71 3.32
C MET A 20 -2.72 21.92 3.00
N GLY A 21 -3.11 20.97 3.86
CA GLY A 21 -4.34 20.19 3.67
C GLY A 21 -5.60 21.05 3.62
N ALA A 22 -5.73 22.02 4.52
CA ALA A 22 -6.88 22.92 4.53
C ALA A 22 -6.95 23.81 3.28
N VAL A 23 -5.80 24.30 2.79
CA VAL A 23 -5.73 25.07 1.54
C VAL A 23 -6.09 24.20 0.34
N MET A 24 -5.62 22.96 0.28
CA MET A 24 -5.96 22.01 -0.78
C MET A 24 -7.47 21.73 -0.83
N ASN A 25 -8.13 21.60 0.32
CA ASN A 25 -9.59 21.47 0.39
C ASN A 25 -10.29 22.73 -0.15
N GLY A 26 -9.81 23.93 0.19
CA GLY A 26 -10.34 25.18 -0.35
C GLY A 26 -10.18 25.30 -1.87
N MET A 27 -9.05 24.82 -2.41
CA MET A 27 -8.79 24.76 -3.85
C MET A 27 -9.76 23.80 -4.55
N ALA A 28 -9.99 22.61 -3.99
CA ALA A 28 -10.94 21.63 -4.51
C ALA A 28 -12.38 22.17 -4.46
N ALA A 29 -12.77 22.83 -3.37
CA ALA A 29 -14.10 23.43 -3.22
C ALA A 29 -14.34 24.60 -4.20
N HIS A 30 -13.30 25.38 -4.52
CA HIS A 30 -13.40 26.43 -5.54
C HIS A 30 -13.55 25.85 -6.97
N GLY A 31 -12.88 24.74 -7.26
CA GLY A 31 -12.84 24.12 -8.58
C GLY A 31 -11.86 24.80 -9.55
N GLY A 32 -11.66 24.16 -10.72
CA GLY A 32 -10.74 24.63 -11.78
C GLY A 32 -9.27 24.23 -11.59
N VAL A 33 -8.93 23.56 -10.49
CA VAL A 33 -7.60 23.01 -10.20
C VAL A 33 -7.72 21.65 -9.52
N ILE A 34 -6.76 20.76 -9.76
CA ILE A 34 -6.58 19.54 -8.97
C ILE A 34 -5.42 19.80 -8.02
N ALA A 35 -5.70 19.80 -6.72
CA ALA A 35 -4.71 20.10 -5.70
C ALA A 35 -3.89 18.85 -5.36
N VAL A 36 -2.56 18.98 -5.43
CA VAL A 36 -1.60 17.94 -5.05
C VAL A 36 -0.70 18.49 -3.96
N GLY A 37 -0.56 17.76 -2.86
CA GLY A 37 0.30 18.15 -1.73
C GLY A 37 1.15 16.99 -1.26
N GLY A 38 2.41 17.27 -0.95
CA GLY A 38 3.37 16.25 -0.53
C GLY A 38 4.03 16.58 0.80
N THR A 39 4.28 15.53 1.57
CA THR A 39 5.08 15.51 2.80
C THR A 39 5.54 14.05 3.03
N PHE A 40 6.23 13.77 4.14
CA PHE A 40 6.46 12.39 4.55
C PHE A 40 5.19 11.78 5.12
N PHE A 41 5.00 10.49 4.89
CA PHE A 41 3.78 9.80 5.27
C PHE A 41 3.52 9.85 6.78
N VAL A 42 4.58 9.81 7.59
CA VAL A 42 4.49 9.96 9.06
C VAL A 42 3.90 11.32 9.49
N PHE A 43 4.02 12.36 8.65
CA PHE A 43 3.47 13.69 8.94
C PHE A 43 2.04 13.87 8.39
N SER A 44 1.43 12.82 7.81
CA SER A 44 0.01 12.82 7.47
C SER A 44 -0.87 13.07 8.71
N ASP A 45 -0.41 12.64 9.89
CA ASP A 45 -1.10 12.88 11.16
C ASP A 45 -1.18 14.37 11.54
N TYR A 46 -0.19 15.19 11.15
CA TYR A 46 -0.24 16.65 11.33
C TYR A 46 -1.33 17.30 10.48
N MET A 47 -1.81 16.66 9.41
CA MET A 47 -2.86 17.17 8.53
C MET A 47 -4.15 16.35 8.54
N ARG A 48 -4.24 15.34 9.41
CA ARG A 48 -5.36 14.39 9.48
C ARG A 48 -6.74 15.04 9.59
N PRO A 49 -6.98 16.14 10.35
CA PRO A 49 -8.27 16.80 10.35
C PRO A 49 -8.68 17.33 8.97
N ALA A 50 -7.73 17.86 8.20
CA ALA A 50 -7.99 18.33 6.84
C ALA A 50 -8.27 17.17 5.88
N VAL A 51 -7.53 16.06 5.99
CA VAL A 51 -7.77 14.83 5.22
C VAL A 51 -9.18 14.28 5.50
N ARG A 52 -9.57 14.24 6.78
CA ARG A 52 -10.92 13.81 7.19
C ARG A 52 -12.01 14.69 6.59
N LEU A 53 -11.81 16.00 6.54
CA LEU A 53 -12.76 16.92 5.91
C LEU A 53 -12.80 16.76 4.39
N ALA A 54 -11.67 16.47 3.74
CA ALA A 54 -11.64 16.15 2.32
C ALA A 54 -12.49 14.91 2.02
N ALA A 55 -12.33 13.86 2.82
CA ALA A 55 -13.08 12.59 2.68
C ALA A 55 -14.57 12.81 2.92
N LEU A 56 -14.93 13.51 4.01
CA LEU A 56 -16.32 13.84 4.33
C LEU A 56 -17.00 14.70 3.25
N SER A 57 -16.24 15.58 2.59
CA SER A 57 -16.77 16.55 1.63
C SER A 57 -16.64 16.09 0.17
N GLY A 58 -16.10 14.89 -0.08
CA GLY A 58 -15.84 14.37 -1.42
C GLY A 58 -14.89 15.26 -2.23
N HIS A 59 -13.94 15.94 -1.59
CA HIS A 59 -13.02 16.84 -2.28
C HIS A 59 -11.95 16.07 -3.03
N GLN A 60 -11.84 16.31 -4.35
CA GLN A 60 -10.78 15.75 -5.16
C GLN A 60 -9.43 16.40 -4.81
N VAL A 61 -8.71 15.72 -3.92
CA VAL A 61 -7.41 16.15 -3.39
C VAL A 61 -6.46 14.96 -3.42
N ILE A 62 -5.27 15.16 -3.99
CA ILE A 62 -4.28 14.10 -4.09
C ILE A 62 -3.16 14.38 -3.08
N TYR A 63 -2.97 13.47 -2.15
CA TYR A 63 -1.87 13.48 -1.21
C TYR A 63 -0.76 12.58 -1.74
N SER A 64 0.41 13.16 -2.03
CA SER A 64 1.60 12.43 -2.47
C SER A 64 2.55 12.29 -1.28
N TRP A 65 2.36 11.24 -0.48
CA TRP A 65 3.09 11.02 0.75
C TRP A 65 4.19 9.99 0.53
N THR A 66 5.42 10.40 0.77
CA THR A 66 6.62 9.55 0.58
C THR A 66 7.15 9.04 1.91
N HIS A 67 8.19 8.19 1.90
CA HIS A 67 8.82 7.67 3.12
C HIS A 67 7.79 6.89 3.96
N ASP A 68 7.23 5.85 3.36
CA ASP A 68 6.01 5.18 3.80
C ASP A 68 6.15 4.19 4.96
N SER A 69 7.36 3.80 5.34
CA SER A 69 7.58 2.65 6.21
C SER A 69 8.91 2.77 6.97
N VAL A 70 9.27 1.71 7.71
CA VAL A 70 10.61 1.57 8.31
C VAL A 70 11.74 1.57 7.27
N GLY A 71 11.43 1.40 5.98
CA GLY A 71 12.37 1.55 4.86
C GLY A 71 13.02 2.94 4.74
N VAL A 72 12.49 3.96 5.41
CA VAL A 72 13.17 5.26 5.58
C VAL A 72 14.54 5.11 6.25
N GLY A 73 14.73 4.12 7.13
CA GLY A 73 16.02 3.81 7.71
C GLY A 73 16.50 4.81 8.77
N GLU A 74 17.54 5.58 8.45
CA GLU A 74 18.38 6.28 9.43
C GLU A 74 17.69 7.40 10.20
N ASP A 75 16.58 7.94 9.70
CA ASP A 75 15.77 8.93 10.44
C ASP A 75 15.09 8.31 11.67
N GLY A 76 14.99 6.98 11.71
CA GLY A 76 14.58 6.22 12.87
C GLY A 76 13.09 6.35 13.22
N PRO A 77 12.66 5.84 14.38
CA PRO A 77 11.26 5.58 14.71
C PRO A 77 10.35 6.83 14.72
N THR A 78 10.93 8.04 14.78
CA THR A 78 10.16 9.29 14.72
C THR A 78 9.67 9.66 13.31
N HIS A 79 10.24 9.02 12.29
CA HIS A 79 9.95 9.26 10.87
C HIS A 79 9.41 8.00 10.17
N GLN A 80 9.18 6.92 10.93
CA GLN A 80 8.79 5.62 10.42
C GLN A 80 7.30 5.39 10.70
N PRO A 81 6.42 5.47 9.69
CA PRO A 81 5.01 5.14 9.84
C PRO A 81 4.86 3.67 10.26
N ILE A 82 3.96 3.39 11.21
CA ILE A 82 3.64 2.03 11.67
C ILE A 82 2.13 1.77 11.55
N GLU A 83 1.34 2.53 12.30
CA GLU A 83 -0.12 2.49 12.39
C GLU A 83 -0.85 3.27 11.29
N HIS A 84 -0.11 4.07 10.52
CA HIS A 84 -0.69 5.12 9.69
C HIS A 84 -1.54 4.54 8.54
N LEU A 85 -1.13 3.44 7.91
CA LEU A 85 -1.89 2.78 6.83
C LEU A 85 -3.26 2.30 7.34
N ALA A 86 -3.26 1.45 8.38
CA ALA A 86 -4.47 0.95 9.03
C ALA A 86 -5.38 2.11 9.47
N SER A 87 -4.77 3.15 10.03
CA SER A 87 -5.50 4.31 10.49
C SER A 87 -6.16 5.12 9.37
N LEU A 88 -5.57 5.18 8.18
CA LEU A 88 -6.16 5.89 7.04
C LEU A 88 -7.18 5.04 6.30
N ARG A 89 -6.94 3.73 6.16
CA ARG A 89 -7.91 2.77 5.60
C ARG A 89 -9.21 2.74 6.40
N ALA A 90 -9.13 3.01 7.71
CA ALA A 90 -10.31 3.17 8.57
C ALA A 90 -11.09 4.48 8.32
N MET A 91 -10.61 5.41 7.49
CA MET A 91 -11.28 6.69 7.21
C MET A 91 -12.23 6.54 6.00
N PRO A 92 -13.56 6.60 6.19
CA PRO A 92 -14.49 6.43 5.07
C PRO A 92 -14.33 7.54 4.03
N GLY A 93 -14.35 7.15 2.76
CA GLY A 93 -14.25 8.08 1.62
C GLY A 93 -12.84 8.56 1.31
N LEU A 94 -11.81 8.01 1.98
CA LEU A 94 -10.41 8.22 1.60
C LEU A 94 -9.90 6.98 0.85
N ARG A 95 -9.43 7.16 -0.38
CA ARG A 95 -8.77 6.11 -1.15
C ARG A 95 -7.29 6.04 -0.78
N VAL A 96 -6.79 4.91 -0.29
CA VAL A 96 -5.39 4.74 0.17
C VAL A 96 -4.68 3.76 -0.75
N VAL A 97 -3.78 4.30 -1.58
CA VAL A 97 -3.07 3.52 -2.61
C VAL A 97 -1.59 3.43 -2.28
N ARG A 98 -1.07 2.21 -2.14
CA ARG A 98 0.34 1.90 -1.88
C ARG A 98 0.92 1.05 -3.02
N PRO A 99 1.36 1.66 -4.13
CA PRO A 99 1.80 0.96 -5.33
C PRO A 99 3.14 0.25 -5.14
N ALA A 100 3.29 -0.92 -5.73
CA ALA A 100 4.48 -1.77 -5.63
C ALA A 100 5.66 -1.32 -6.49
N ASP A 101 5.39 -0.71 -7.64
CA ASP A 101 6.41 -0.32 -8.59
C ASP A 101 6.00 0.89 -9.47
N ALA A 102 6.80 1.17 -10.50
CA ALA A 102 6.56 2.27 -11.42
C ALA A 102 5.25 2.14 -12.23
N ASN A 103 4.83 0.92 -12.59
CA ASN A 103 3.62 0.70 -13.39
C ASN A 103 2.38 0.90 -12.53
N GLU A 104 2.35 0.31 -11.33
CA GLU A 104 1.25 0.54 -10.38
C GLU A 104 1.18 2.01 -9.97
N THR A 105 2.33 2.67 -9.79
CA THR A 105 2.38 4.11 -9.48
C THR A 105 1.76 4.95 -10.61
N ALA A 106 2.08 4.64 -11.86
CA ALA A 106 1.51 5.34 -13.02
C ALA A 106 -0.02 5.14 -13.09
N ALA A 107 -0.50 3.91 -12.88
CA ALA A 107 -1.93 3.60 -12.85
C ALA A 107 -2.65 4.29 -11.67
N ALA A 108 -2.04 4.29 -10.48
CA ALA A 108 -2.57 4.96 -9.29
C ALA A 108 -2.73 6.47 -9.49
N TRP A 109 -1.76 7.12 -10.13
CA TRP A 109 -1.84 8.54 -10.51
C TRP A 109 -2.95 8.81 -11.53
N ALA A 110 -3.05 7.99 -12.58
CA ALA A 110 -4.11 8.13 -13.58
C ALA A 110 -5.50 8.03 -12.91
N GLN A 111 -5.70 7.05 -12.04
CA GLN A 111 -6.93 6.87 -11.30
C GLN A 111 -7.21 8.02 -10.32
N ALA A 112 -6.20 8.54 -9.63
CA ALA A 112 -6.36 9.67 -8.72
C ALA A 112 -6.85 10.94 -9.45
N LEU A 113 -6.47 11.12 -10.72
CA LEU A 113 -6.93 12.23 -11.55
C LEU A 113 -8.39 12.08 -12.01
N GLU A 114 -8.89 10.85 -12.11
CA GLU A 114 -10.27 10.55 -12.54
C GLU A 114 -11.23 10.42 -11.35
N HIS A 115 -10.72 9.98 -10.19
CA HIS A 115 -11.50 9.73 -8.99
C HIS A 115 -12.10 11.01 -8.37
N GLN A 116 -13.41 10.98 -8.10
CA GLN A 116 -14.13 12.05 -7.43
C GLN A 116 -14.08 11.86 -5.91
N GLY A 117 -12.98 12.28 -5.30
CA GLY A 117 -12.72 12.15 -3.86
C GLY A 117 -11.23 12.26 -3.53
N PRO A 118 -10.85 12.27 -2.25
CA PRO A 118 -9.44 12.35 -1.89
C PRO A 118 -8.73 11.01 -2.11
N THR A 119 -7.51 11.08 -2.63
CA THR A 119 -6.61 9.93 -2.79
C THR A 119 -5.30 10.18 -2.04
N ALA A 120 -4.89 9.24 -1.21
CA ALA A 120 -3.58 9.17 -0.60
C ALA A 120 -2.70 8.18 -1.38
N LEU A 121 -1.65 8.69 -2.03
CA LEU A 121 -0.61 7.90 -2.65
C LEU A 121 0.53 7.74 -1.65
N ILE A 122 0.78 6.51 -1.22
CA ILE A 122 1.75 6.13 -0.20
C ILE A 122 2.99 5.54 -0.90
N LEU A 123 4.11 6.25 -0.83
CA LEU A 123 5.27 6.02 -1.70
C LEU A 123 6.54 5.71 -0.90
N SER A 124 7.32 4.76 -1.36
CA SER A 124 8.58 4.36 -0.72
C SER A 124 9.65 5.46 -0.81
N ARG A 125 10.66 5.38 0.07
CA ARG A 125 11.92 6.14 -0.07
C ARG A 125 12.90 5.37 -0.96
N GLN A 126 12.98 4.07 -0.72
CA GLN A 126 13.89 3.13 -1.33
C GLN A 126 13.45 2.75 -2.75
N ASP A 127 14.43 2.36 -3.57
CA ASP A 127 14.19 1.76 -4.88
C ASP A 127 13.46 0.43 -4.74
N LEU A 128 12.52 0.19 -5.65
CA LEU A 128 11.78 -1.06 -5.77
C LEU A 128 11.94 -1.62 -7.19
N PRO A 129 11.96 -2.94 -7.37
CA PRO A 129 12.03 -3.53 -8.69
C PRO A 129 10.77 -3.21 -9.49
N VAL A 130 10.92 -2.96 -10.80
CA VAL A 130 9.78 -2.94 -11.72
C VAL A 130 9.45 -4.38 -12.08
N LEU A 131 8.27 -4.82 -11.69
CA LEU A 131 7.84 -6.21 -11.83
C LEU A 131 7.25 -6.39 -13.24
N PRO A 132 7.74 -7.34 -14.06
CA PRO A 132 7.24 -7.49 -15.43
C PRO A 132 5.72 -7.71 -15.51
N SER A 133 5.13 -8.38 -14.52
CA SER A 133 3.70 -8.71 -14.46
C SER A 133 2.78 -7.50 -14.20
N THR A 134 3.31 -6.35 -13.78
CA THR A 134 2.53 -5.12 -13.57
C THR A 134 2.38 -4.32 -14.87
N ALA A 135 3.24 -4.57 -15.88
CA ALA A 135 3.26 -3.81 -17.11
C ALA A 135 1.96 -4.02 -17.92
N GLY A 136 1.17 -2.96 -18.07
CA GLY A 136 -0.12 -3.00 -18.78
C GLY A 136 -1.21 -3.77 -18.02
N ASN A 137 -1.00 -4.11 -16.76
CA ASN A 137 -1.96 -4.81 -15.94
C ASN A 137 -3.05 -3.85 -15.44
N GLU A 138 -4.30 -4.11 -15.78
CA GLU A 138 -5.44 -3.29 -15.37
C GLU A 138 -5.87 -3.56 -13.92
N GLY A 139 -5.32 -4.60 -13.28
CA GLY A 139 -5.66 -5.03 -11.92
C GLY A 139 -5.39 -3.99 -10.84
N THR A 140 -4.47 -3.03 -11.06
CA THR A 140 -4.27 -1.90 -10.12
C THR A 140 -5.56 -1.11 -9.93
N ALA A 141 -6.39 -0.96 -10.97
CA ALA A 141 -7.68 -0.26 -10.89
C ALA A 141 -8.74 -1.02 -10.09
N ARG A 142 -8.53 -2.31 -9.90
CA ARG A 142 -9.44 -3.20 -9.15
C ARG A 142 -9.02 -3.37 -7.69
N GLY A 143 -7.98 -2.65 -7.26
CA GLY A 143 -7.52 -2.59 -5.87
C GLY A 143 -6.66 -3.77 -5.41
N ALA A 144 -6.96 -4.99 -5.86
CA ALA A 144 -6.12 -6.17 -5.71
C ALA A 144 -6.22 -7.07 -6.92
N TYR A 145 -5.15 -7.77 -7.27
CA TYR A 145 -5.12 -8.70 -8.40
C TYR A 145 -4.03 -9.76 -8.25
N VAL A 146 -4.23 -10.90 -8.91
CA VAL A 146 -3.21 -11.96 -9.00
C VAL A 146 -2.06 -11.45 -9.86
N LEU A 147 -0.89 -11.30 -9.24
CA LEU A 147 0.32 -10.80 -9.89
C LEU A 147 1.10 -11.93 -10.56
N SER A 148 1.24 -13.06 -9.87
CA SER A 148 1.97 -14.23 -10.36
C SER A 148 1.59 -15.49 -9.59
N GLU A 149 1.83 -16.65 -10.20
CA GLU A 149 1.60 -17.97 -9.65
C GLU A 149 2.88 -18.80 -9.82
N HIS A 150 3.30 -19.49 -8.76
CA HIS A 150 4.57 -20.22 -8.69
C HIS A 150 4.32 -21.64 -8.24
N GLY A 151 4.76 -22.64 -9.01
CA GLY A 151 4.61 -24.05 -8.63
C GLY A 151 3.16 -24.57 -8.67
N ILE A 152 2.23 -23.84 -9.29
CA ILE A 152 0.81 -24.21 -9.41
C ILE A 152 0.59 -24.87 -10.78
N SER A 153 -0.11 -26.01 -10.79
CA SER A 153 -0.48 -26.69 -12.04
C SER A 153 -1.68 -25.99 -12.69
N GLU A 154 -1.81 -26.13 -14.01
CA GLU A 154 -2.96 -25.62 -14.75
C GLU A 154 -4.28 -26.15 -14.12
N ASP A 155 -5.22 -25.24 -13.86
CA ASP A 155 -6.52 -25.48 -13.19
C ASP A 155 -6.47 -25.93 -11.70
N ALA A 156 -5.31 -25.88 -11.04
CA ALA A 156 -5.19 -26.16 -9.61
C ALA A 156 -5.33 -24.88 -8.77
N LEU A 157 -5.82 -25.02 -7.53
CA LEU A 157 -5.73 -23.95 -6.54
C LEU A 157 -4.30 -23.85 -5.99
N PRO A 158 -3.85 -22.66 -5.59
CA PRO A 158 -2.65 -22.52 -4.77
C PRO A 158 -2.78 -23.27 -3.45
N ASP A 159 -1.65 -23.73 -2.92
CA ASP A 159 -1.54 -24.20 -1.53
C ASP A 159 -1.59 -23.00 -0.56
N ILE A 160 -1.11 -21.82 -1.00
CA ILE A 160 -1.06 -20.59 -0.20
C ILE A 160 -1.18 -19.34 -1.08
N VAL A 161 -1.83 -18.30 -0.56
CA VAL A 161 -1.80 -16.94 -1.12
C VAL A 161 -0.88 -16.05 -0.29
N LEU A 162 0.03 -15.33 -0.95
CA LEU A 162 0.85 -14.28 -0.37
C LEU A 162 0.37 -12.93 -0.91
N VAL A 163 -0.26 -12.12 -0.05
CA VAL A 163 -0.78 -10.80 -0.43
C VAL A 163 0.12 -9.70 0.12
N GLY A 164 0.64 -8.85 -0.77
CA GLY A 164 1.50 -7.73 -0.39
C GLY A 164 0.95 -6.39 -0.88
N THR A 165 1.43 -5.30 -0.29
CA THR A 165 1.24 -3.94 -0.79
C THR A 165 2.60 -3.25 -0.91
N GLY A 166 2.73 -2.27 -1.79
CA GLY A 166 3.96 -1.49 -1.90
C GLY A 166 5.23 -2.32 -2.02
N SER A 167 6.24 -1.98 -1.22
CA SER A 167 7.54 -2.64 -1.21
C SER A 167 7.50 -4.13 -0.85
N GLU A 168 6.43 -4.61 -0.22
CA GLU A 168 6.34 -5.99 0.23
C GLU A 168 5.89 -6.93 -0.89
N VAL A 169 5.36 -6.41 -2.01
CA VAL A 169 4.97 -7.24 -3.15
C VAL A 169 6.17 -8.00 -3.73
N SER A 170 7.35 -7.35 -3.87
CA SER A 170 8.55 -8.06 -4.30
C SER A 170 9.03 -9.09 -3.27
N VAL A 171 8.81 -8.84 -1.97
CA VAL A 171 9.11 -9.81 -0.91
C VAL A 171 8.22 -11.06 -1.04
N CYS A 172 6.94 -10.88 -1.38
CA CYS A 172 6.03 -11.99 -1.67
C CYS A 172 6.46 -12.79 -2.90
N VAL A 173 6.94 -12.13 -3.96
CA VAL A 173 7.48 -12.82 -5.16
C VAL A 173 8.68 -13.69 -4.79
N ASP A 174 9.65 -13.15 -4.06
CA ASP A 174 10.83 -13.89 -3.62
C ASP A 174 10.46 -15.05 -2.68
N ALA A 175 9.47 -14.86 -1.79
CA ALA A 175 8.97 -15.91 -0.90
C ALA A 175 8.25 -17.03 -1.67
N ALA A 176 7.46 -16.69 -2.69
CA ALA A 176 6.80 -17.65 -3.56
C ALA A 176 7.82 -18.51 -4.33
N GLU A 177 8.94 -17.94 -4.77
CA GLU A 177 10.03 -18.71 -5.38
C GLU A 177 10.62 -19.72 -4.38
N ILE A 178 10.90 -19.30 -3.14
CA ILE A 178 11.39 -20.19 -2.07
C ILE A 178 10.41 -21.34 -1.79
N LEU A 179 9.11 -21.05 -1.74
CA LEU A 179 8.07 -22.06 -1.49
C LEU A 179 7.97 -23.06 -2.63
N SER A 180 8.02 -22.58 -3.88
CA SER A 180 7.94 -23.43 -5.07
C SER A 180 9.10 -24.44 -5.16
N GLN A 181 10.30 -24.05 -4.71
CA GLN A 181 11.47 -24.94 -4.64
C GLN A 181 11.27 -26.08 -3.62
N SER A 182 10.38 -25.88 -2.64
CA SER A 182 9.95 -26.92 -1.70
C SER A 182 8.69 -27.67 -2.13
N GLY A 183 8.18 -27.43 -3.34
CA GLY A 183 6.99 -28.10 -3.88
C GLY A 183 5.66 -27.54 -3.37
N ILE A 184 5.66 -26.31 -2.83
CA ILE A 184 4.45 -25.60 -2.39
C ILE A 184 4.05 -24.59 -3.46
N GLY A 185 2.85 -24.73 -4.00
CA GLY A 185 2.26 -23.83 -4.97
C GLY A 185 1.79 -22.53 -4.32
N ALA A 186 2.40 -21.41 -4.68
CA ALA A 186 2.11 -20.11 -4.09
C ALA A 186 1.57 -19.12 -5.12
N ARG A 187 0.48 -18.44 -4.77
CA ARG A 187 -0.07 -17.31 -5.52
C ARG A 187 0.38 -16.00 -4.88
N VAL A 188 0.88 -15.07 -5.67
CA VAL A 188 1.20 -13.72 -5.22
C VAL A 188 0.11 -12.75 -5.66
N VAL A 189 -0.45 -12.02 -4.71
CA VAL A 189 -1.43 -10.96 -4.95
C VAL A 189 -0.80 -9.61 -4.63
N SER A 190 -0.92 -8.67 -5.57
CA SER A 190 -0.66 -7.25 -5.28
C SER A 190 -1.97 -6.59 -4.88
N MET A 191 -2.01 -5.94 -3.72
CA MET A 191 -3.18 -5.25 -3.17
C MET A 191 -2.92 -3.76 -2.94
N PRO A 192 -2.69 -2.95 -4.00
CA PRO A 192 -2.35 -1.55 -3.83
C PRO A 192 -3.44 -0.71 -3.15
N CYS A 193 -4.73 -1.07 -3.25
CA CYS A 193 -5.84 -0.27 -2.70
C CYS A 193 -6.96 -1.15 -2.13
N TRP A 194 -7.14 -1.12 -0.81
CA TRP A 194 -8.21 -1.87 -0.14
C TRP A 194 -9.59 -1.36 -0.53
N GLU A 195 -9.75 -0.04 -0.61
CA GLU A 195 -11.04 0.59 -0.86
C GLU A 195 -11.60 0.25 -2.24
N ASP A 196 -10.74 0.06 -3.25
CA ASP A 196 -11.16 -0.32 -4.59
C ASP A 196 -11.45 -1.83 -4.69
N PHE A 197 -10.69 -2.66 -3.97
CA PHE A 197 -10.91 -4.11 -3.94
C PHE A 197 -12.21 -4.47 -3.22
N ASP A 198 -12.49 -3.77 -2.13
CA ASP A 198 -13.72 -3.92 -1.36
C ASP A 198 -14.99 -3.58 -2.16
N GLN A 199 -14.85 -2.76 -3.21
CA GLN A 199 -15.96 -2.42 -4.12
C GLN A 199 -16.17 -3.44 -5.25
N GLN A 200 -15.26 -4.40 -5.42
CA GLN A 200 -15.42 -5.45 -6.42
C GLN A 200 -16.50 -6.44 -6.00
N ASP A 201 -17.06 -7.15 -6.98
CA ASP A 201 -18.02 -8.21 -6.69
C ASP A 201 -17.37 -9.40 -5.96
N GLU A 202 -18.21 -10.17 -5.25
CA GLU A 202 -17.76 -11.35 -4.48
C GLU A 202 -17.06 -12.39 -5.36
N GLN A 203 -17.45 -12.50 -6.64
CA GLN A 203 -16.84 -13.44 -7.57
C GLN A 203 -15.37 -13.06 -7.82
N TYR A 204 -15.08 -11.78 -8.07
CA TYR A 204 -13.72 -11.33 -8.26
C TYR A 204 -12.90 -11.37 -6.98
N GLN A 205 -13.49 -11.00 -5.84
CA GLN A 205 -12.80 -11.09 -4.57
C GLN A 205 -12.37 -12.55 -4.29
N ALA A 206 -13.26 -13.52 -4.54
CA ALA A 206 -12.96 -14.94 -4.41
C ALA A 206 -11.99 -15.47 -5.49
N GLU A 207 -11.97 -14.86 -6.68
CA GLU A 207 -10.98 -15.17 -7.72
C GLU A 207 -9.56 -14.78 -7.27
N VAL A 208 -9.40 -13.61 -6.63
CA VAL A 208 -8.10 -13.09 -6.17
C VAL A 208 -7.67 -13.72 -4.86
N LEU A 209 -8.57 -13.73 -3.86
CA LEU A 209 -8.37 -14.28 -2.50
C LEU A 209 -9.42 -15.38 -2.25
N PRO A 210 -9.18 -16.63 -2.70
CA PRO A 210 -10.14 -17.70 -2.48
C PRO A 210 -10.17 -18.08 -1.00
N GLY A 211 -11.29 -17.85 -0.31
CA GLY A 211 -11.41 -18.06 1.15
C GLY A 211 -11.27 -19.51 1.65
N ILE A 212 -10.97 -20.46 0.77
CA ILE A 212 -10.60 -21.85 1.13
C ILE A 212 -9.09 -22.09 1.12
N VAL A 213 -8.31 -21.15 0.59
CA VAL A 213 -6.84 -21.22 0.52
C VAL A 213 -6.28 -20.34 1.63
N PRO A 214 -5.34 -20.85 2.46
CA PRO A 214 -4.70 -20.03 3.47
C PRO A 214 -4.01 -18.81 2.85
N THR A 215 -4.13 -17.67 3.53
CA THR A 215 -3.61 -16.40 3.04
C THR A 215 -2.72 -15.72 4.07
N VAL A 216 -1.50 -15.35 3.66
CA VAL A 216 -0.56 -14.54 4.46
C VAL A 216 -0.46 -13.14 3.86
N ALA A 217 -0.78 -12.13 4.66
CA ALA A 217 -0.53 -10.73 4.33
C ALA A 217 0.89 -10.30 4.71
N VAL A 218 1.50 -9.44 3.90
CA VAL A 218 2.85 -8.90 4.14
C VAL A 218 2.83 -7.39 3.94
N GLU A 219 3.03 -6.64 5.02
CA GLU A 219 3.06 -5.18 4.96
C GLU A 219 3.92 -4.61 6.10
N ALA A 220 4.82 -3.68 5.78
CA ALA A 220 5.61 -2.95 6.77
C ALA A 220 4.79 -1.86 7.49
N GLY A 221 3.69 -2.27 8.12
CA GLY A 221 2.80 -1.49 8.98
C GLY A 221 2.21 -2.40 10.07
N VAL A 222 1.27 -1.89 10.87
CA VAL A 222 0.58 -2.72 11.88
C VAL A 222 -0.32 -3.77 11.25
N SER A 223 -0.51 -4.89 11.95
CA SER A 223 -1.40 -5.98 11.55
C SER A 223 -2.89 -5.60 11.56
N PHE A 224 -3.25 -4.56 12.31
CA PHE A 224 -4.65 -4.16 12.52
C PHE A 224 -5.43 -3.98 11.20
N GLY A 225 -6.50 -4.78 11.03
CA GLY A 225 -7.41 -4.76 9.89
C GLY A 225 -7.09 -5.78 8.80
N TRP A 226 -5.90 -6.41 8.82
CA TRP A 226 -5.53 -7.45 7.85
C TRP A 226 -6.33 -8.75 8.03
N ASP A 227 -6.92 -8.97 9.21
CA ASP A 227 -7.88 -10.04 9.50
C ASP A 227 -9.10 -10.05 8.56
N ARG A 228 -9.32 -8.95 7.83
CA ARG A 228 -10.31 -8.85 6.77
C ARG A 228 -9.95 -9.65 5.51
N TRP A 229 -8.66 -9.83 5.21
CA TRP A 229 -8.16 -10.31 3.92
C TRP A 229 -7.22 -11.51 4.01
N ALA A 230 -6.67 -11.78 5.19
CA ALA A 230 -5.67 -12.82 5.41
C ALA A 230 -5.87 -13.52 6.75
N ASP A 231 -5.44 -14.78 6.81
CA ASP A 231 -5.48 -15.61 8.01
C ASP A 231 -4.30 -15.31 8.93
N GLU A 232 -3.14 -14.98 8.35
CA GLU A 232 -1.93 -14.55 9.07
C GLU A 232 -1.30 -13.30 8.47
N THR A 233 -0.53 -12.57 9.27
CA THR A 233 0.09 -11.31 8.83
C THR A 233 1.54 -11.16 9.28
N VAL A 234 2.42 -10.95 8.31
CA VAL A 234 3.80 -10.47 8.52
C VAL A 234 3.79 -8.94 8.56
N ALA A 235 3.70 -8.42 9.78
CA ALA A 235 3.56 -7.00 10.09
C ALA A 235 4.58 -6.51 11.12
N ILE A 236 4.57 -5.19 11.38
CA ILE A 236 5.41 -4.54 12.39
C ILE A 236 4.51 -3.86 13.44
N ASP A 237 4.19 -4.57 14.53
CA ASP A 237 3.33 -4.07 15.62
C ASP A 237 4.10 -3.35 16.75
N ARG A 238 5.19 -2.69 16.39
CA ARG A 238 6.03 -1.88 17.29
C ARG A 238 6.71 -0.76 16.53
N PHE A 239 7.22 0.24 17.24
CA PHE A 239 8.08 1.24 16.61
C PHE A 239 9.35 0.60 16.03
N GLY A 240 9.81 1.17 14.92
CA GLY A 240 10.99 0.73 14.20
C GLY A 240 12.31 1.11 14.89
N ALA A 241 13.37 1.27 14.11
CA ALA A 241 14.72 1.50 14.61
C ALA A 241 15.52 2.39 13.66
N SER A 242 16.56 3.05 14.18
CA SER A 242 17.50 3.85 13.39
C SER A 242 18.66 2.98 12.90
N ALA A 243 18.58 2.52 11.65
CA ALA A 243 19.62 1.78 10.93
C ALA A 243 19.33 1.88 9.41
N PRO A 244 20.19 1.37 8.50
CA PRO A 244 19.86 1.33 7.08
C PRO A 244 18.52 0.63 6.82
N GLY A 245 17.66 1.19 5.96
CA GLY A 245 16.27 0.75 5.80
C GLY A 245 16.12 -0.74 5.50
N SER A 246 16.97 -1.31 4.64
CA SER A 246 16.97 -2.75 4.33
C SER A 246 17.29 -3.63 5.55
N VAL A 247 18.16 -3.16 6.45
CA VAL A 247 18.47 -3.86 7.70
C VAL A 247 17.27 -3.81 8.65
N VAL A 248 16.64 -2.64 8.79
CA VAL A 248 15.47 -2.48 9.67
C VAL A 248 14.31 -3.37 9.19
N MET A 249 14.02 -3.38 7.88
CA MET A 249 13.00 -4.24 7.29
C MET A 249 13.25 -5.72 7.56
N ALA A 250 14.48 -6.20 7.28
CA ALA A 250 14.83 -7.60 7.45
C ALA A 250 14.78 -8.07 8.91
N GLU A 251 15.34 -7.29 9.84
CA GLU A 251 15.35 -7.59 11.28
C GLU A 251 13.96 -7.53 11.91
N LEU A 252 13.04 -6.77 11.31
CA LEU A 252 11.63 -6.72 11.73
C LEU A 252 10.75 -7.76 11.00
N GLY A 253 11.36 -8.72 10.31
CA GLY A 253 10.65 -9.86 9.72
C GLY A 253 10.12 -9.63 8.30
N ILE A 254 10.33 -8.45 7.71
CA ILE A 254 9.94 -8.17 6.33
C ILE A 254 11.04 -8.66 5.39
N ASN A 255 11.12 -9.98 5.23
CA ASN A 255 12.02 -10.65 4.30
C ASN A 255 11.42 -11.98 3.79
N ALA A 256 11.86 -12.42 2.61
CA ALA A 256 11.28 -13.55 1.90
C ALA A 256 11.35 -14.87 2.68
N GLN A 257 12.44 -15.10 3.42
CA GLN A 257 12.61 -16.33 4.20
C GLN A 257 11.62 -16.40 5.35
N ASN A 258 11.40 -15.29 6.06
CA ASN A 258 10.43 -15.23 7.15
C ASN A 258 9.00 -15.45 6.62
N VAL A 259 8.63 -14.77 5.53
CA VAL A 259 7.32 -14.96 4.88
C VAL A 259 7.12 -16.42 4.46
N ALA A 260 8.12 -17.06 3.84
CA ALA A 260 8.05 -18.47 3.46
C ALA A 260 7.96 -19.42 4.66
N ASN A 261 8.54 -19.07 5.81
CA ASN A 261 8.42 -19.88 7.03
C ASN A 261 7.00 -19.79 7.61
N ILE A 262 6.47 -18.58 7.75
CA ILE A 262 5.11 -18.33 8.26
C ILE A 262 4.08 -18.99 7.35
N ALA A 263 4.24 -18.91 6.04
CA ALA A 263 3.39 -19.61 5.08
C ALA A 263 3.37 -21.13 5.30
N ARG A 264 4.53 -21.76 5.57
CA ARG A 264 4.60 -23.20 5.86
C ARG A 264 3.93 -23.56 7.18
N GLU A 265 4.11 -22.74 8.21
CA GLU A 265 3.49 -22.93 9.51
C GLU A 265 1.96 -22.88 9.38
N LEU A 266 1.42 -21.87 8.69
CA LEU A 266 -0.02 -21.70 8.46
C LEU A 266 -0.64 -22.89 7.69
N ILE A 267 0.03 -23.40 6.65
CA ILE A 267 -0.46 -24.57 5.90
C ILE A 267 -0.62 -25.78 6.84
N VAL A 268 0.36 -26.02 7.72
CA VAL A 268 0.31 -27.14 8.67
C VAL A 268 -0.81 -26.96 9.69
N GLU A 269 -1.01 -25.75 10.21
CA GLU A 269 -2.04 -25.48 11.23
C GLU A 269 -3.47 -25.69 10.69
N ILE A 270 -3.72 -25.44 9.42
CA ILE A 270 -5.04 -25.60 8.79
C ILE A 270 -5.32 -27.06 8.40
N ASP A 271 -4.28 -27.87 8.19
CA ASP A 271 -4.40 -29.30 7.92
C ASP A 271 -4.67 -30.16 9.19
N GLU A 272 -4.46 -29.61 10.39
CA GLU A 272 -4.70 -30.27 11.70
C GLU A 272 -6.15 -30.15 12.23
#